data_AF-A0A084Z4X4-F1
#
_entry.id   AF-A0A084Z4X4-F1
#
_cell.length_a   1.000
_cell.length_b   1.000
_cell.length_c   1.000
_cell.angle_alpha   90.00
_cell.angle_beta   90.00
_cell.angle_gamma   90.00
#
_symmetry.space_group_name_H-M   'P 1'
#
loop_
_entity.id
_entity.type
_entity.pdbx_description
1 polymer ?
#
loop_
_entity_poly.entity_id
_entity_poly.type
_entity_poly.pdbx_seq_one_letter_code
_entity_poly.pdbx_strand_id
1 'polypeptide(L)'
;MDPLTLSTVASVVLKAGPSLLRTIGGWFGGDTAKTADSVAGIVENVNSVINPQDQQRILEQKLAQLPPEQFVQLEALKVQLEQVQLEKQKAVLADRQSAHHEQQETIRNGDNATDEYVRRTRPLMARLSLYSCMLYVMLLAAGQM
;
A
#
# COMPACT_ATOMS: atom_id res chain seq x y z
N MET A 1 -25.20 1.07 -17.26
CA MET A 1 -24.12 1.32 -16.27
C MET A 1 -22.96 1.92 -17.02
N ASP A 2 -22.34 2.97 -16.47
CA ASP A 2 -21.23 3.66 -17.14
C ASP A 2 -20.02 2.72 -17.23
N PRO A 3 -19.33 2.67 -18.39
CA PRO A 3 -18.17 1.80 -18.61
C PRO A 3 -17.06 1.97 -17.55
N LEU A 4 -17.02 3.13 -16.90
CA LEU A 4 -16.12 3.46 -15.79
C LEU A 4 -16.34 2.60 -14.55
N THR A 5 -17.59 2.22 -14.24
CA THR A 5 -17.91 1.41 -13.06
C THR A 5 -17.42 -0.03 -13.21
N LEU A 6 -17.60 -0.61 -14.40
CA LEU A 6 -17.15 -1.96 -14.73
C LEU A 6 -15.62 -2.08 -14.74
N SER A 7 -14.94 -1.06 -15.29
CA SER A 7 -13.47 -0.98 -15.29
C SER A 7 -12.87 -0.86 -13.89
N THR A 8 -13.52 -0.08 -13.02
CA THR A 8 -13.11 0.05 -11.61
C THR A 8 -13.28 -1.27 -10.86
N VAL A 9 -14.37 -2.00 -11.11
CA VAL A 9 -14.61 -3.32 -10.52
C VAL A 9 -13.60 -4.35 -11.04
N ALA A 10 -13.37 -4.40 -12.35
CA ALA A 10 -12.42 -5.30 -12.98
C ALA A 10 -10.99 -5.12 -12.45
N SER A 11 -10.54 -3.88 -12.28
CA SER A 11 -9.21 -3.58 -11.75
C SER A 11 -9.03 -3.96 -10.27
N VAL A 12 -10.06 -3.74 -9.43
CA VAL A 12 -10.05 -4.15 -8.01
C VAL A 12 -10.00 -5.67 -7.87
N VAL A 13 -10.79 -6.38 -8.68
CA VAL A 13 -10.86 -7.84 -8.73
C VAL A 13 -9.55 -8.46 -9.23
N LEU A 14 -8.94 -7.89 -10.29
CA LEU A 14 -7.61 -8.31 -10.76
C LEU A 14 -6.52 -8.10 -9.70
N LYS A 15 -6.55 -6.95 -9.01
CA LYS A 15 -5.55 -6.61 -7.98
C LYS A 15 -5.68 -7.48 -6.72
N ALA A 16 -6.87 -7.95 -6.40
CA ALA A 16 -7.11 -8.90 -5.31
C ALA A 16 -6.54 -10.28 -5.63
N GLY A 17 -6.65 -10.72 -6.88
CA GLY A 17 -6.25 -12.06 -7.29
C GLY A 17 -7.23 -13.15 -6.84
N PRO A 18 -7.16 -14.35 -7.44
CA PRO A 18 -8.17 -15.39 -7.30
C PRO A 18 -8.22 -16.02 -5.90
N SER A 19 -7.10 -16.04 -5.17
CA SER A 19 -7.03 -16.59 -3.81
C SER A 19 -7.78 -15.71 -2.80
N LEU A 20 -7.61 -14.39 -2.83
CA LEU A 20 -8.31 -13.47 -1.92
C LEU A 20 -9.82 -13.46 -2.18
N LEU A 21 -10.23 -13.54 -3.45
CA LEU A 21 -11.64 -13.63 -3.83
C LEU A 21 -12.29 -14.90 -3.30
N ARG A 22 -11.63 -16.05 -3.39
CA ARG A 22 -12.12 -17.32 -2.81
C ARG A 22 -12.17 -17.29 -1.30
N THR A 23 -11.19 -16.68 -0.62
CA THR A 23 -11.22 -16.56 0.85
C THR A 23 -12.35 -15.66 1.33
N ILE A 24 -12.57 -14.52 0.67
CA ILE A 24 -13.66 -13.60 1.02
C ILE A 24 -15.00 -14.26 0.67
N GLY A 25 -15.14 -14.86 -0.51
CA GLY A 25 -16.32 -15.65 -0.87
C GLY A 25 -16.66 -16.75 0.14
N GLY A 26 -15.64 -17.44 0.66
CA GLY A 26 -15.78 -18.45 1.71
C GLY A 26 -16.17 -17.90 3.08
N TRP A 27 -15.74 -16.68 3.42
CA TRP A 27 -16.13 -16.01 4.67
C TRP A 27 -17.58 -15.52 4.67
N PHE A 28 -18.13 -15.20 3.50
CA PHE A 28 -19.48 -14.65 3.39
C PHE A 28 -20.56 -15.68 3.07
N GLY A 29 -20.19 -16.85 2.52
CA GLY A 29 -21.08 -18.02 2.38
C GLY A 29 -22.29 -17.85 1.45
N GLY A 30 -22.95 -18.94 1.06
CA GLY A 30 -24.14 -18.89 0.20
C GLY A 30 -23.83 -18.54 -1.27
N ASP A 31 -24.70 -17.77 -1.93
CA ASP A 31 -24.57 -17.46 -3.36
C ASP A 31 -23.39 -16.50 -3.66
N THR A 32 -22.95 -15.71 -2.69
CA THR A 32 -21.74 -14.88 -2.82
C THR A 32 -20.47 -15.72 -2.96
N ALA A 33 -20.43 -16.93 -2.38
CA ALA A 33 -19.32 -17.85 -2.55
C ALA A 33 -19.23 -18.39 -3.99
N LYS A 34 -20.38 -18.69 -4.61
CA LYS A 34 -20.45 -19.18 -6.00
C LYS A 34 -20.07 -18.08 -7.00
N THR A 35 -20.51 -16.85 -6.75
CA THR A 35 -20.13 -15.68 -7.54
C THR A 35 -18.63 -15.38 -7.38
N ALA A 36 -18.10 -15.42 -6.16
CA ALA A 36 -16.68 -15.22 -5.91
C ALA A 36 -15.79 -16.29 -6.55
N ASP A 37 -16.21 -17.56 -6.54
CA ASP A 37 -15.45 -18.64 -7.18
C ASP A 37 -15.51 -18.55 -8.71
N SER A 38 -16.66 -18.14 -9.27
CA SER A 38 -16.80 -17.87 -10.71
C SER A 38 -15.91 -16.71 -11.16
N VAL A 39 -15.89 -15.61 -10.39
CA VAL A 39 -15.05 -14.44 -10.67
C VAL A 39 -13.56 -14.78 -10.47
N ALA A 40 -13.21 -15.56 -9.44
CA ALA A 40 -11.85 -16.07 -9.25
C ALA A 40 -11.39 -16.94 -10.42
N GLY A 41 -12.26 -17.82 -10.93
CA GLY A 41 -12.00 -18.60 -12.14
C GLY A 41 -11.81 -17.74 -13.38
N ILE A 42 -12.57 -16.65 -13.54
CA ILE A 42 -12.36 -15.69 -14.64
C ILE A 42 -11.01 -14.98 -14.48
N VAL A 43 -10.67 -14.51 -13.28
CA VAL A 43 -9.38 -13.85 -13.01
C VAL A 43 -8.20 -14.79 -13.24
N GLU A 44 -8.31 -16.06 -12.86
CA GLU A 44 -7.29 -17.09 -13.06
C GLU A 44 -7.05 -17.38 -14.56
N ASN A 45 -8.14 -17.47 -15.34
CA ASN A 45 -8.06 -17.60 -16.80
C ASN A 45 -7.48 -16.33 -17.46
N VAL A 46 -7.82 -15.14 -16.94
CA VAL A 46 -7.33 -13.86 -17.46
C VAL A 46 -5.87 -13.60 -17.09
N ASN A 47 -5.41 -14.04 -15.92
CA ASN A 47 -4.02 -13.89 -15.46
C ASN A 47 -3.02 -14.67 -16.33
N SER A 48 -3.51 -15.60 -17.17
CA SER A 48 -2.69 -16.29 -18.18
C SER A 48 -2.36 -15.42 -19.41
N VAL A 49 -3.03 -14.26 -19.57
CA VAL A 49 -2.78 -13.30 -20.65
C VAL A 49 -1.66 -12.34 -20.24
N ILE A 50 -0.59 -12.25 -21.03
CA ILE A 50 0.65 -11.53 -20.67
C ILE A 50 0.47 -10.00 -20.65
N ASN A 51 -0.54 -9.46 -21.36
CA ASN A 51 -0.73 -8.01 -21.50
C ASN A 51 -1.80 -7.46 -20.53
N PRO A 52 -1.45 -6.57 -19.58
CA PRO A 52 -2.37 -6.06 -18.56
C PRO A 52 -3.55 -5.23 -19.11
N GLN A 53 -3.40 -4.63 -20.30
CA GLN A 53 -4.50 -3.89 -20.95
C GLN A 53 -5.56 -4.83 -21.55
N ASP A 54 -5.14 -5.98 -22.06
CA ASP A 54 -6.06 -6.97 -22.64
C ASP A 54 -6.74 -7.78 -21.53
N GLN A 55 -6.06 -7.98 -20.39
CA GLN A 55 -6.65 -8.58 -19.20
C GLN A 55 -7.90 -7.82 -18.71
N GLN A 56 -7.80 -6.48 -18.64
CA GLN A 56 -8.91 -5.63 -18.18
C GLN A 56 -10.11 -5.69 -19.13
N ARG A 57 -9.89 -5.62 -20.44
CA ARG A 57 -10.95 -5.67 -21.45
C ARG A 57 -11.69 -7.01 -21.50
N ILE A 58 -10.95 -8.12 -21.38
CA ILE A 58 -11.54 -9.46 -21.37
C ILE A 58 -12.37 -9.65 -20.09
N LEU A 59 -11.87 -9.15 -18.95
CA LEU A 59 -12.61 -9.20 -17.70
C LEU A 59 -13.87 -8.33 -17.75
N GLU A 60 -13.80 -7.13 -18.32
CA GLU A 60 -14.96 -6.27 -18.56
C GLU A 60 -16.01 -6.94 -19.46
N GLN A 61 -15.61 -7.57 -20.56
CA GLN A 61 -16.54 -8.31 -21.43
C GLN A 61 -17.22 -9.48 -20.71
N LYS A 62 -16.48 -10.21 -19.87
CA LYS A 62 -17.04 -11.34 -19.12
C LYS A 62 -17.90 -10.90 -17.93
N LEU A 63 -17.53 -9.81 -17.27
CA LEU A 63 -18.33 -9.18 -16.23
C LEU A 63 -19.65 -8.64 -16.80
N ALA A 64 -19.65 -8.07 -18.00
CA ALA A 64 -20.86 -7.59 -18.68
C ALA A 64 -21.87 -8.70 -19.04
N GLN A 65 -21.43 -9.97 -19.08
CA GLN A 65 -22.27 -11.13 -19.36
C GLN A 65 -22.88 -11.76 -18.10
N LEU A 66 -22.54 -11.26 -16.90
CA LEU A 66 -23.10 -11.79 -15.66
C LEU A 66 -24.57 -11.37 -15.49
N PRO A 67 -25.42 -12.22 -14.89
CA PRO A 67 -26.81 -11.87 -14.61
C PRO A 67 -26.93 -10.77 -13.53
N PRO A 68 -27.98 -9.93 -13.57
CA PRO A 68 -28.18 -8.78 -12.67
C PRO A 68 -28.17 -9.12 -11.18
N GLU A 69 -28.55 -10.35 -10.80
CA GLU A 69 -28.51 -10.82 -9.40
C GLU A 69 -27.07 -11.01 -8.87
N GLN A 70 -26.14 -11.42 -9.73
CA GLN A 70 -24.74 -11.62 -9.35
C GLN A 70 -23.99 -10.29 -9.23
N PHE A 71 -24.47 -9.22 -9.87
CA PHE A 71 -23.88 -7.89 -9.76
C PHE A 71 -24.03 -7.26 -8.37
N VAL A 72 -25.18 -7.42 -7.72
CA VAL A 72 -25.40 -6.92 -6.35
C VAL A 72 -24.44 -7.61 -5.36
N GLN A 73 -24.20 -8.90 -5.56
CA GLN A 73 -23.25 -9.67 -4.77
C GLN A 73 -21.80 -9.25 -5.03
N LEU A 74 -21.50 -8.82 -6.27
CA LEU A 74 -20.18 -8.34 -6.67
C LEU A 74 -19.88 -6.95 -6.10
N GLU A 75 -20.89 -6.07 -6.01
CA GLU A 75 -20.79 -4.80 -5.29
C GLU A 75 -20.55 -5.02 -3.79
N ALA A 76 -21.27 -5.97 -3.17
CA ALA A 76 -21.03 -6.34 -1.78
C ALA A 76 -19.59 -6.87 -1.57
N LEU A 77 -19.11 -7.73 -2.48
CA LEU A 77 -17.74 -8.25 -2.46
C LEU A 77 -16.71 -7.12 -2.60
N LYS A 78 -16.96 -6.14 -3.48
CA LYS A 78 -16.08 -4.97 -3.66
C LYS A 78 -15.95 -4.16 -2.37
N VAL A 79 -17.08 -3.83 -1.73
CA VAL A 79 -17.09 -3.04 -0.49
C VAL A 79 -16.28 -3.76 0.60
N GLN A 80 -16.45 -5.07 0.73
CA GLN A 80 -15.70 -5.88 1.70
C GLN A 80 -14.21 -5.92 1.37
N LEU A 81 -13.85 -6.04 0.10
CA LEU A 81 -12.46 -6.04 -0.32
C LEU A 81 -11.78 -4.70 -0.04
N GLU A 82 -12.49 -3.59 -0.25
CA GLU A 82 -12.02 -2.25 0.11
C GLU A 82 -11.84 -2.10 1.62
N GLN A 83 -12.77 -2.61 2.44
CA GLN A 83 -12.64 -2.62 3.90
C GLN A 83 -11.38 -3.38 4.37
N VAL A 84 -11.16 -4.58 3.85
CA VAL A 84 -9.96 -5.38 4.17
C VAL A 84 -8.67 -4.66 3.75
N GLN A 85 -8.67 -4.01 2.59
CA GLN A 85 -7.52 -3.22 2.14
C GLN A 85 -7.27 -2.02 3.05
N LEU A 86 -8.32 -1.32 3.48
CA LEU A 86 -8.22 -0.19 4.40
C LEU A 86 -7.70 -0.62 5.77
N GLU A 87 -8.20 -1.73 6.32
CA GLU A 87 -7.71 -2.27 7.59
C GLU A 87 -6.23 -2.65 7.52
N LYS A 88 -5.80 -3.29 6.44
CA LYS A 88 -4.39 -3.61 6.21
C LYS A 88 -3.54 -2.34 6.13
N GLN A 89 -3.99 -1.32 5.41
CA GLN A 89 -3.28 -0.04 5.33
C GLN A 89 -3.19 0.63 6.70
N LYS A 90 -4.28 0.62 7.47
CA LYS A 90 -4.30 1.14 8.83
C LYS A 90 -3.32 0.42 9.74
N ALA A 91 -3.24 -0.91 9.67
CA ALA A 91 -2.28 -1.70 10.45
C ALA A 91 -0.83 -1.36 10.09
N VAL A 92 -0.50 -1.24 8.81
CA VAL A 92 0.85 -0.84 8.35
C VAL A 92 1.20 0.58 8.78
N LEU A 93 0.25 1.51 8.69
CA LEU A 93 0.47 2.89 9.13
C LEU A 93 0.64 2.98 10.64
N ALA A 94 -0.14 2.21 11.42
CA ALA A 94 -0.02 2.15 12.87
C ALA A 94 1.35 1.60 13.29
N ASP A 95 1.82 0.51 12.66
CA ASP A 95 3.14 -0.07 12.89
C ASP A 95 4.28 0.92 12.58
N ARG A 96 4.19 1.65 11.45
CA ARG A 96 5.14 2.71 11.13
C ARG A 96 5.11 3.83 12.17
N GLN A 97 3.92 4.21 12.62
CA GLN A 97 3.78 5.26 13.62
C GLN A 97 4.38 4.84 14.97
N SER A 98 4.19 3.58 15.41
CA SER A 98 4.83 3.06 16.63
C SER A 98 6.34 3.00 16.48
N ALA A 99 6.86 2.53 15.34
CA ALA A 99 8.31 2.52 15.09
C ALA A 99 8.92 3.93 15.14
N HIS A 100 8.26 4.93 14.54
CA HIS A 100 8.69 6.33 14.63
C HIS A 100 8.61 6.88 16.05
N HIS A 101 7.62 6.46 16.83
CA HIS A 101 7.46 6.86 18.22
C HIS A 101 8.62 6.33 19.08
N GLU A 102 8.92 5.03 19.00
CA GLU A 102 10.03 4.39 19.73
C GLU A 102 11.40 4.99 19.36
N GLN A 103 11.62 5.29 18.07
CA GLN A 103 12.84 5.97 17.62
C GLN A 103 12.98 7.36 18.24
N GLN A 104 11.90 8.15 18.26
CA GLN A 104 11.92 9.47 18.87
C GLN A 104 12.11 9.41 20.38
N GLU A 105 11.53 8.42 21.07
CA GLU A 105 11.79 8.21 22.49
C GLU A 105 13.25 7.87 22.75
N THR A 106 13.86 7.01 21.92
CA THR A 106 15.29 6.68 22.03
C THR A 106 16.17 7.91 21.80
N ILE A 107 15.83 8.74 20.81
CA ILE A 107 16.52 10.01 20.54
C ILE A 107 16.41 10.93 21.75
N ARG A 108 15.20 11.15 22.26
CA ARG A 108 14.90 12.00 23.41
C ARG A 108 15.58 11.50 24.69
N ASN A 109 15.64 10.19 24.90
CA ASN A 109 16.33 9.58 26.03
C ASN A 109 17.84 9.82 25.95
N GLY A 110 18.42 9.77 24.76
CA GLY A 110 19.83 10.15 24.56
C GLY A 110 20.11 11.63 24.80
N ASP A 111 19.17 12.52 24.41
CA ASP A 111 19.32 13.96 24.63
C ASP A 111 19.08 14.35 26.11
N ASN A 112 18.25 13.59 26.83
CA ASN A 112 17.99 13.74 28.26
C ASN A 112 18.93 12.90 29.14
N ALA A 113 19.97 12.28 28.56
CA ALA A 113 20.91 11.47 29.31
C ALA A 113 21.55 12.27 30.45
N THR A 114 21.68 11.64 31.62
CA THR A 114 22.34 12.23 32.80
C THR A 114 23.84 12.44 32.55
N ASP A 115 24.45 11.57 31.74
CA ASP A 115 25.82 11.71 31.29
C ASP A 115 25.95 12.85 30.26
N GLU A 116 26.74 13.88 30.60
CA GLU A 116 26.96 15.04 29.76
C GLU A 116 27.65 14.68 28.43
N TYR A 117 28.53 13.68 28.41
CA TYR A 117 29.21 13.26 27.18
C TYR A 117 28.20 12.77 26.13
N VAL A 118 27.28 11.91 26.53
CA VAL A 118 26.23 11.35 25.64
C VAL A 118 25.32 12.47 25.12
N ARG A 119 24.86 13.36 26.00
CA ARG A 119 23.99 14.49 25.66
C ARG A 119 24.63 15.48 24.69
N ARG A 120 25.94 15.73 24.82
CA ARG A 120 26.66 16.72 23.99
C ARG A 120 27.13 16.15 22.65
N THR A 121 27.19 14.83 22.48
CA THR A 121 27.82 14.21 21.31
C THR A 121 27.12 14.56 19.99
N ARG A 122 25.79 14.41 19.90
CA ARG A 122 25.03 14.75 18.67
C ARG A 122 25.15 16.22 18.25
N PRO A 123 24.94 17.22 19.14
CA PRO A 123 25.09 18.62 18.75
C PRO A 123 26.55 18.99 18.42
N LEU A 124 27.55 18.37 19.07
CA LEU A 124 28.95 18.61 18.72
C LEU A 124 29.29 18.10 17.31
N MET A 125 28.82 16.91 16.94
CA MET A 125 29.00 16.38 15.58
C MET A 125 28.39 17.31 14.51
N ALA A 126 27.18 17.84 14.77
CA ALA A 126 26.53 18.78 13.86
C ALA A 126 27.28 20.12 13.72
N ARG A 127 27.88 20.62 14.80
CA ARG A 127 28.69 21.84 14.75
C ARG A 127 30.01 21.62 14.01
N LEU A 128 30.65 20.48 14.23
CA LEU A 128 31.91 20.14 13.59
C LEU A 128 31.75 19.96 12.07
N SER A 129 30.65 19.33 11.62
CA SER A 129 30.34 19.24 10.20
C SER A 129 30.10 20.61 9.57
N LEU A 130 29.37 21.51 10.25
CA LEU A 130 29.16 22.88 9.79
C LEU A 130 30.47 23.67 9.67
N TYR A 131 31.34 23.59 10.68
CA TYR A 131 32.65 24.26 10.63
C TYR A 131 33.54 23.72 9.50
N SER A 132 33.52 22.39 9.27
CA SER A 132 34.27 21.80 8.15
C SER A 132 33.78 22.26 6.78
N CYS A 133 32.46 22.39 6.61
CA CYS A 133 31.84 22.89 5.38
C CYS A 133 32.22 24.36 5.13
N MET A 134 32.09 25.21 6.16
CA MET A 134 32.51 26.61 6.07
C MET A 134 34.00 26.75 5.72
N LEU A 135 34.86 25.98 6.39
CA LEU A 135 36.30 25.98 6.13
C LEU A 135 36.62 25.59 4.68
N TYR A 136 35.99 24.52 4.17
CA TYR A 136 36.16 24.06 2.79
C TYR A 136 35.79 25.16 1.79
N VAL A 137 34.64 25.80 1.95
CA VAL A 137 34.18 26.88 1.06
C VAL A 137 35.13 28.08 1.10
N MET A 138 35.56 28.48 2.30
CA MET A 138 36.47 29.62 2.47
C MET A 138 37.85 29.36 1.84
N LEU A 139 38.39 28.16 1.99
CA LEU A 139 39.66 27.78 1.35
C LEU A 139 39.55 27.73 -0.17
N LEU A 140 38.45 27.19 -0.71
CA LEU A 140 38.20 27.20 -2.14
C LEU A 140 38.09 28.63 -2.67
N ALA A 141 37.34 29.50 -1.99
CA ALA A 141 37.18 30.90 -2.38
C ALA A 141 38.51 31.67 -2.34
N ALA A 142 39.34 31.44 -1.31
CA ALA A 142 40.65 32.07 -1.20
C ALA A 142 41.64 31.59 -2.27
N GLY A 143 41.55 30.34 -2.72
CA GLY A 143 42.40 29.80 -3.80
C GLY A 143 41.98 30.21 -5.22
N GLN A 144 40.85 30.90 -5.37
CA GLN A 144 40.39 31.47 -6.66
C GLN A 144 40.75 32.96 -6.81
N MET A 145 41.36 33.58 -5.79
CA MET A 145 41.99 34.92 -5.86
C MET A 145 43.47 34.80 -6.18
#